data_AF-A0A359E6K2-F1
#
_entry.id   AF-A0A359E6K2-F1
#
_cell.length_a   1.000
_cell.length_b   1.000
_cell.length_c   1.000
_cell.angle_alpha   90.00
_cell.angle_beta   90.00
_cell.angle_gamma   90.00
#
_symmetry.space_group_name_H-M   'P 1'
#
loop_
_entity.id
_entity.type
_entity.pdbx_description
1 polymer ?
#
loop_
_entity_poly.entity_id
_entity_poly.type
_entity_poly.pdbx_seq_one_letter_code
_entity_poly.pdbx_strand_id
1 'polypeptide(L)'
;MTWFWILPFVITTLLAHYIRALRWEMLFTNKEKVPSKTTLFTGVLFGYLVNIPLPRVGEVARPVYVARQVDESNSKIIGTIVLERVVDLLGMLLLMAFVVVFLVADPQVLSRLFGVDITSSETQLSFFLTLLKFGLIAAAGL
;
A
#
# COMPACT_ATOMS: atom_id res chain seq x y z
N MET A 1 23.15 -6.97 25.22
CA MET A 1 21.93 -6.31 24.72
C MET A 1 21.10 -5.90 25.92
N THR A 2 20.94 -4.60 26.19
CA THR A 2 20.15 -4.10 27.33
C THR A 2 18.67 -4.06 26.98
N TRP A 3 17.86 -4.82 27.70
CA TRP A 3 16.40 -4.95 27.51
C TRP A 3 15.62 -3.68 27.85
N PHE A 4 16.27 -2.70 28.47
CA PHE A 4 15.71 -1.40 28.84
C PHE A 4 15.03 -0.67 27.67
N TRP A 5 15.55 -0.81 26.45
CA TRP A 5 15.02 -0.12 25.25
C TRP A 5 13.66 -0.64 24.78
N ILE A 6 13.24 -1.82 25.23
CA ILE A 6 11.96 -2.40 24.85
C ILE A 6 10.81 -1.56 25.42
N LEU A 7 10.95 -1.09 26.66
CA LEU A 7 9.91 -0.31 27.33
C LEU A 7 9.59 1.03 26.61
N PRO A 8 10.56 1.93 26.33
CA PRO A 8 10.29 3.15 25.59
C PRO A 8 9.86 2.87 24.15
N PHE A 9 10.36 1.80 23.51
CA PHE A 9 9.90 1.40 22.18
C PHE A 9 8.42 1.02 22.17
N VAL A 10 7.96 0.20 23.12
CA VAL A 10 6.55 -0.20 23.22
C VAL A 10 5.67 1.01 23.50
N ILE A 11 6.07 1.87 24.44
CA ILE A 11 5.31 3.09 24.79
C ILE A 11 5.17 4.02 23.58
N THR A 12 6.29 4.33 22.90
CA THR A 12 6.27 5.22 21.73
C THR A 12 5.49 4.61 20.56
N THR A 13 5.58 3.30 20.37
CA THR A 13 4.81 2.58 19.36
C THR A 13 3.32 2.65 19.64
N LEU A 14 2.87 2.35 20.87
CA LEU A 14 1.46 2.45 21.24
C LEU A 14 0.93 3.88 21.10
N LEU A 15 1.72 4.88 21.51
CA LEU A 15 1.39 6.29 21.34
C LEU A 15 1.20 6.66 19.86
N ALA A 16 2.10 6.22 18.98
CA ALA A 16 1.99 6.45 17.54
C ALA A 16 0.71 5.84 16.95
N HIS A 17 0.34 4.63 17.38
CA HIS A 17 -0.91 3.98 16.96
C HIS A 17 -2.15 4.72 17.48
N TYR A 18 -2.08 5.26 18.70
CA TYR A 18 -3.15 6.07 19.27
C TYR A 18 -3.34 7.39 18.50
N ILE A 19 -2.26 8.11 18.20
CA ILE A 19 -2.31 9.33 17.39
C ILE A 19 -2.92 9.04 16.01
N ARG A 20 -2.58 7.90 15.39
CA ARG A 20 -3.17 7.48 14.12
C ARG A 20 -4.69 7.27 14.23
N ALA A 21 -5.16 6.72 15.34
CA ALA A 21 -6.59 6.55 15.59
C ALA A 21 -7.30 7.91 15.72
N LEU A 22 -6.71 8.87 16.43
CA LEU A 22 -7.23 10.25 16.53
C LEU A 22 -7.31 10.95 15.18
N ARG A 23 -6.26 10.82 14.35
CA ARG A 23 -6.28 11.39 12.99
C ARG A 23 -7.37 10.76 12.13
N TRP A 24 -7.64 9.46 12.31
CA TRP A 24 -8.68 8.78 11.56
C TRP A 24 -10.08 9.24 11.95
N GLU A 25 -10.32 9.51 13.23
CA GLU A 25 -11.56 10.13 13.72
C GLU A 25 -11.91 11.41 12.97
N MET A 26 -10.90 12.23 12.66
CA MET A 26 -11.07 13.51 11.95
C MET A 26 -11.53 13.34 10.50
N LEU A 27 -11.33 12.15 9.89
CA LEU A 27 -11.78 11.86 8.53
C LEU A 27 -13.27 11.50 8.45
N PHE A 28 -13.94 11.26 9.59
CA PHE A 28 -15.37 11.00 9.61
C PHE A 28 -16.14 12.31 9.45
N THR A 29 -16.76 12.50 8.28
CA THR A 29 -17.55 13.69 7.96
C THR A 29 -18.95 13.65 8.58
N ASN A 30 -19.50 12.46 8.84
CA ASN A 30 -20.80 12.31 9.49
C ASN A 30 -20.65 12.35 11.02
N LYS A 31 -21.08 13.47 11.62
CA LYS A 31 -20.97 13.69 13.08
C LYS A 31 -21.97 12.89 13.91
N GLU A 32 -23.02 12.34 13.31
CA GLU A 32 -24.03 11.55 14.03
C GLU A 32 -23.55 10.12 14.35
N LYS A 33 -22.52 9.65 13.65
CA LYS A 33 -21.98 8.29 13.77
C LYS A 33 -20.46 8.27 13.78
N VAL A 34 -19.87 9.04 14.70
CA VAL A 34 -18.42 9.02 14.92
C VAL A 34 -18.07 7.83 15.83
N PRO A 35 -17.18 6.92 15.41
CA PRO A 35 -16.73 5.83 16.26
C PRO A 35 -15.95 6.37 17.46
N SER A 36 -16.06 5.69 18.62
CA SER A 36 -15.27 6.08 19.79
C SER A 36 -13.76 5.98 19.51
N LYS A 37 -12.96 6.80 20.20
CA LYS A 37 -11.48 6.76 20.10
C LYS A 37 -10.92 5.37 20.41
N THR A 38 -11.53 4.68 21.37
CA THR A 38 -11.18 3.29 21.73
C THR A 38 -11.48 2.34 20.58
N THR A 39 -12.65 2.45 19.95
CA THR A 39 -13.03 1.66 18.78
C THR A 39 -12.07 1.85 17.62
N LEU A 40 -11.69 3.11 17.35
CA LEU A 40 -10.72 3.46 16.29
C LEU A 40 -9.33 2.90 16.60
N PHE A 41 -8.88 3.00 17.84
CA PHE A 41 -7.60 2.47 18.28
C PHE A 41 -7.55 0.95 18.20
N THR A 42 -8.59 0.26 18.68
CA THR A 42 -8.73 -1.19 18.54
C THR A 42 -8.77 -1.59 17.07
N GLY A 43 -9.47 -0.86 16.20
CA GLY A 43 -9.47 -1.10 14.76
C GLY A 43 -8.08 -0.96 14.12
N VAL A 44 -7.30 0.03 14.55
CA VAL A 44 -5.89 0.19 14.12
C VAL A 44 -5.07 -1.03 14.56
N LEU A 45 -5.11 -1.41 15.84
CA LEU A 45 -4.36 -2.56 16.36
C LEU A 45 -4.79 -3.87 15.71
N PHE A 46 -6.09 -4.07 15.47
CA PHE A 46 -6.64 -5.22 14.78
C PHE A 46 -6.11 -5.31 13.34
N GLY A 47 -6.05 -4.20 12.62
CA GLY A 47 -5.41 -4.16 11.30
C GLY A 47 -3.94 -4.62 11.34
N TYR A 48 -3.18 -4.16 12.33
CA TYR A 48 -1.79 -4.61 12.52
C TYR A 48 -1.69 -6.09 12.87
N LEU A 49 -2.59 -6.60 13.73
CA LEU A 49 -2.66 -8.02 14.07
C LEU A 49 -2.92 -8.88 12.83
N VAL A 50 -3.88 -8.49 11.99
CA VAL A 50 -4.24 -9.21 10.76
C VAL A 50 -3.10 -9.20 9.74
N ASN A 51 -2.29 -8.14 9.71
CA ASN A 51 -1.12 -8.04 8.85
C ASN A 51 0.01 -9.03 9.23
N ILE A 52 -0.02 -9.66 10.42
CA ILE A 52 0.97 -10.66 10.83
C ILE A 52 0.86 -11.94 9.98
N PRO A 53 -0.29 -12.66 9.97
CA PRO A 53 -0.44 -13.86 9.16
C PRO A 53 -0.69 -13.56 7.67
N LEU A 54 -1.35 -12.44 7.35
CA LEU A 54 -1.79 -12.12 5.99
C LEU A 54 -1.34 -10.70 5.62
N PRO A 55 -0.27 -10.55 4.82
CA PRO A 55 0.25 -9.23 4.49
C PRO A 55 -0.80 -8.40 3.75
N ARG A 56 -0.94 -7.13 4.15
CA ARG A 56 -1.80 -6.09 3.53
C ARG A 56 -3.31 -6.27 3.73
N VAL A 57 -3.78 -7.40 4.25
CA VAL A 57 -5.21 -7.63 4.54
C VAL A 57 -5.70 -6.77 5.70
N GLY A 58 -4.82 -6.38 6.61
CA GLY A 58 -5.12 -5.51 7.75
C GLY A 58 -5.67 -4.14 7.39
N GLU A 59 -5.37 -3.65 6.18
CA GLU A 59 -5.87 -2.38 5.67
C GLU A 59 -7.37 -2.40 5.38
N VAL A 60 -7.89 -3.57 5.01
CA VAL A 60 -9.33 -3.81 4.82
C VAL A 60 -9.99 -4.25 6.13
N ALA A 61 -9.28 -5.02 6.95
CA ALA A 61 -9.80 -5.53 8.22
C ALA A 61 -10.13 -4.41 9.23
N ARG A 62 -9.30 -3.36 9.29
CA ARG A 62 -9.49 -2.18 10.16
C ARG A 62 -10.81 -1.43 9.90
N PRO A 63 -11.12 -0.96 8.68
CA PRO A 63 -12.38 -0.26 8.40
C PRO A 63 -13.59 -1.18 8.53
N VAL A 64 -13.48 -2.46 8.16
CA VAL A 64 -14.54 -3.46 8.36
C VAL A 64 -14.89 -3.59 9.85
N TYR A 65 -13.88 -3.69 10.71
CA TYR A 65 -14.09 -3.78 12.15
C TYR A 65 -14.81 -2.54 12.70
N VAL A 66 -14.37 -1.34 12.32
CA VAL A 66 -14.97 -0.09 12.82
C VAL A 66 -16.38 0.15 12.27
N ALA A 67 -16.63 -0.17 11.00
CA ALA A 67 -17.94 -0.03 10.41
C ALA A 67 -18.99 -0.95 11.07
N ARG A 68 -18.60 -2.16 11.48
CA ARG A 68 -19.44 -3.05 12.32
C ARG A 68 -19.78 -2.47 13.68
N GLN A 69 -18.90 -1.65 14.27
CA GLN A 69 -19.10 -1.08 15.61
C GLN A 69 -19.98 0.17 15.61
N VAL A 70 -20.19 0.79 14.44
CA VAL A 70 -20.93 2.05 14.29
C VAL A 70 -22.27 1.84 13.57
N ASP A 71 -22.62 0.58 13.27
CA ASP A 71 -23.82 0.20 12.52
C ASP A 71 -23.98 1.06 11.25
N GLU A 72 -22.87 1.19 10.54
CA GLU A 72 -22.76 1.88 9.27
C GLU A 72 -22.44 0.89 8.16
N SER A 73 -22.83 1.24 6.93
CA SER A 73 -22.58 0.36 5.79
C SER A 73 -21.07 0.16 5.60
N ASN A 74 -20.60 -1.07 5.90
CA ASN A 74 -19.23 -1.52 5.64
C ASN A 74 -18.79 -1.15 4.21
N SER A 75 -19.69 -1.25 3.25
CA SER A 75 -19.43 -0.96 1.84
C SER A 75 -19.09 0.51 1.56
N LYS A 76 -19.67 1.45 2.32
CA LYS A 76 -19.43 2.89 2.11
C LYS A 76 -18.06 3.32 2.67
N ILE A 77 -17.64 2.72 3.80
CA ILE A 77 -16.36 3.02 4.47
C ILE A 77 -15.19 2.26 3.81
N ILE A 78 -15.41 1.02 3.34
CA ILE A 78 -14.41 0.27 2.58
C ILE A 78 -14.23 0.89 1.19
N GLY A 79 -15.33 1.36 0.57
CA GLY A 79 -15.31 1.96 -0.76
C GLY A 79 -14.40 3.19 -0.86
N THR A 80 -14.32 4.02 0.19
CA THR A 80 -13.43 5.20 0.20
C THR A 80 -11.95 4.81 0.25
N ILE A 81 -11.60 3.77 1.02
CA ILE A 81 -10.21 3.29 1.13
C ILE A 81 -9.79 2.58 -0.16
N VAL A 82 -10.65 1.75 -0.74
CA VAL A 82 -10.37 1.09 -2.03
C VAL A 82 -10.19 2.13 -3.12
N LEU A 83 -11.04 3.15 -3.18
CA LEU A 83 -10.92 4.23 -4.15
C LEU A 83 -9.61 5.02 -3.96
N GLU A 84 -9.23 5.33 -2.72
CA GLU A 84 -7.94 5.97 -2.40
C GLU A 84 -6.77 5.14 -2.93
N ARG A 85 -6.77 3.82 -2.70
CA ARG A 85 -5.72 2.92 -3.21
C ARG A 85 -5.70 2.82 -4.72
N VAL A 86 -6.86 2.76 -5.37
CA VAL A 86 -6.94 2.72 -6.85
C VAL A 86 -6.38 4.00 -7.44
N VAL A 87 -6.70 5.16 -6.87
CA VAL A 87 -6.17 6.46 -7.33
C VAL A 87 -4.66 6.53 -7.12
N ASP A 88 -4.13 6.09 -5.97
CA ASP A 88 -2.68 6.01 -5.71
C ASP A 88 -1.97 5.11 -6.73
N LEU A 89 -2.54 3.93 -7.01
CA LEU A 89 -1.99 2.98 -7.98
C LEU A 89 -1.99 3.56 -9.40
N LEU A 90 -3.08 4.20 -9.81
CA LEU A 90 -3.16 4.88 -11.10
C LEU A 90 -2.15 6.02 -11.21
N GLY A 91 -1.99 6.82 -10.15
CA GLY A 91 -0.99 7.88 -10.08
C GLY A 91 0.45 7.34 -10.21
N MET A 92 0.78 6.28 -9.47
CA MET A 92 2.07 5.59 -9.61
C MET A 92 2.30 5.07 -11.03
N LEU A 93 1.28 4.48 -11.64
CA LEU A 93 1.39 3.89 -12.98
C LEU A 93 1.58 4.97 -14.05
N LEU A 94 0.89 6.11 -13.92
CA LEU A 94 1.09 7.28 -14.79
C LEU A 94 2.48 7.88 -14.65
N LEU A 95 2.99 8.05 -13.42
CA LEU A 95 4.35 8.53 -13.18
C LEU A 95 5.39 7.56 -13.73
N MET A 96 5.18 6.25 -13.55
CA MET A 96 6.06 5.23 -14.11
C MET A 96 6.05 5.27 -15.64
N ALA A 97 4.87 5.38 -16.26
CA ALA A 97 4.75 5.51 -17.72
C ALA A 97 5.44 6.78 -18.23
N PHE A 98 5.28 7.90 -17.54
CA PHE A 98 5.98 9.15 -17.84
C PHE A 98 7.50 8.92 -17.82
N VAL A 99 8.05 8.37 -16.74
CA VAL A 99 9.48 8.08 -16.62
C VAL A 99 9.97 7.13 -17.73
N VAL A 100 9.21 6.10 -18.07
CA VAL A 100 9.55 5.16 -19.16
C VAL A 100 9.61 5.88 -20.51
N VAL A 101 8.70 6.80 -20.82
CA VAL A 101 8.73 7.57 -22.08
C VAL A 101 10.02 8.40 -22.19
N PHE A 102 10.43 9.07 -21.13
CA PHE A 102 11.68 9.84 -21.12
C PHE A 102 12.92 8.95 -21.14
N LEU A 103 12.87 7.76 -20.54
CA LEU A 103 13.94 6.77 -20.57
C LEU A 103 14.13 6.14 -21.96
N VAL A 104 13.06 5.91 -22.71
CA VAL A 104 13.13 5.41 -24.10
C VAL A 104 13.68 6.50 -25.04
N ALA A 105 13.42 7.77 -24.75
CA ALA A 105 13.94 8.89 -25.53
C ALA A 105 15.47 9.04 -25.42
N ASP A 106 16.09 8.57 -24.34
CA ASP A 106 17.55 8.55 -24.17
C ASP A 106 18.06 7.20 -23.60
N PRO A 107 18.32 6.22 -24.48
CA PRO A 107 18.81 4.89 -24.10
C PRO A 107 20.19 4.92 -23.41
N GLN A 108 20.96 6.00 -23.57
CA GLN A 108 22.30 6.13 -23.02
C GLN A 108 22.27 6.45 -21.52
N VAL A 109 21.22 7.14 -21.04
CA VAL A 109 20.97 7.31 -19.61
C VAL A 109 20.61 5.97 -18.97
N LEU A 110 19.80 5.19 -19.66
CA LEU A 110 19.36 3.88 -19.18
C LEU A 110 20.53 2.89 -19.10
N SER A 111 21.44 2.89 -20.09
CA SER A 111 22.64 2.05 -20.06
C SER A 111 23.60 2.41 -18.93
N ARG A 112 23.70 3.70 -18.57
CA ARG A 112 24.48 4.17 -17.42
C ARG A 112 23.85 3.82 -16.07
N LEU A 113 22.52 3.91 -15.96
CA LEU A 113 21.78 3.62 -14.72
C LEU A 113 21.82 2.13 -14.36
N PHE A 114 21.67 1.27 -15.36
CA PHE A 114 21.60 -0.18 -15.16
C PHE A 114 22.95 -0.90 -15.40
N GLY A 115 23.96 -0.20 -15.93
CA GLY A 115 25.27 -0.78 -16.24
C GLY A 115 25.20 -1.86 -17.34
N VAL A 116 24.16 -1.84 -18.16
CA VAL A 116 23.89 -2.81 -19.22
C VAL A 116 23.80 -2.06 -20.55
N ASP A 117 24.42 -2.57 -21.60
CA ASP A 117 24.34 -1.94 -22.93
C ASP A 117 23.03 -2.30 -23.64
N ILE A 118 22.02 -1.45 -23.45
CA ILE A 118 20.64 -1.65 -23.90
C ILE A 118 20.50 -1.48 -25.43
N THR A 119 21.54 -0.92 -26.07
CA THR A 119 21.67 -0.81 -27.52
C THR A 119 22.15 -2.11 -28.18
N SER A 120 22.64 -3.08 -27.40
CA SER A 120 23.06 -4.38 -27.93
C SER A 120 21.86 -5.26 -28.32
N SER A 121 21.93 -5.90 -29.49
CA SER A 121 20.85 -6.77 -30.01
C SER A 121 20.58 -7.98 -29.10
N GLU A 122 21.60 -8.48 -28.40
CA GLU A 122 21.46 -9.57 -27.43
C GLU A 122 20.61 -9.15 -26.22
N THR A 123 20.86 -7.95 -25.70
CA THR A 123 20.09 -7.41 -24.57
C THR A 123 18.65 -7.13 -24.96
N GLN A 124 18.42 -6.58 -26.16
CA GLN A 124 17.06 -6.35 -26.68
C GLN A 124 16.28 -7.66 -26.87
N LEU A 125 16.92 -8.69 -27.41
CA LEU A 125 16.31 -10.00 -27.58
C LEU A 125 16.01 -10.68 -26.23
N SER A 126 16.95 -10.61 -25.28
CA SER A 126 16.77 -11.12 -23.92
C SER A 126 15.60 -10.43 -23.20
N PHE A 127 15.50 -9.11 -23.34
CA PHE A 127 14.42 -8.32 -22.75
C PHE A 127 13.06 -8.71 -23.35
N PHE A 128 12.97 -8.80 -24.69
CA PHE A 128 11.75 -9.22 -25.38
C PHE A 128 11.31 -10.62 -24.97
N LEU A 129 12.24 -11.59 -24.95
CA LEU A 129 11.95 -12.96 -24.51
C LEU A 129 11.51 -13.04 -23.05
N THR A 130 12.07 -12.19 -22.19
CA THR A 130 11.69 -12.09 -20.78
C THR A 130 10.27 -11.54 -20.63
N LEU A 131 9.94 -10.47 -21.37
CA LEU A 131 8.60 -9.88 -21.40
C LEU A 131 7.56 -10.88 -21.91
N LEU A 132 7.90 -11.63 -22.97
CA LEU A 132 7.05 -12.65 -23.55
C LEU A 132 6.83 -13.83 -22.59
N LYS A 133 7.87 -14.26 -21.86
CA LYS A 133 7.74 -15.25 -20.78
C LYS A 133 6.80 -14.79 -19.67
N PHE A 134 6.96 -13.57 -19.16
CA PHE A 134 6.07 -13.04 -18.12
C PHE A 134 4.63 -12.85 -18.62
N GLY A 135 4.46 -12.42 -19.87
CA GLY A 135 3.15 -12.32 -20.51
C GLY A 135 2.45 -13.67 -20.64
N LEU A 136 3.18 -14.72 -21.05
CA LEU A 136 2.65 -16.08 -21.11
C LEU A 136 2.31 -16.65 -19.73
N ILE A 137 3.14 -16.40 -18.72
CA ILE A 137 2.88 -16.81 -17.34
C ILE A 137 1.62 -16.11 -16.80
N ALA A 138 1.46 -14.82 -17.07
CA ALA A 138 0.27 -14.07 -16.69
C ALA A 138 -1.00 -14.57 -17.42
N ALA A 139 -0.89 -14.93 -18.70
CA ALA A 139 -2.00 -15.47 -19.48
C ALA A 139 -2.37 -16.92 -19.11
N ALA A 140 -1.39 -17.73 -18.67
CA ALA A 140 -1.61 -19.12 -18.25
C ALA A 140 -1.99 -19.25 -16.77
N GLY A 141 -1.73 -18.20 -15.96
CA GLY A 141 -2.05 -18.14 -14.54
C GLY A 141 -3.38 -17.47 -14.21
N LEU A 142 -4.21 -17.17 -15.23
CA LEU A 142 -5.58 -16.68 -15.11
C LEU A 142 -6.59 -17.76 -15.48
#